data_AF-A0A3N5SAE7-F1
#
_entry.id   AF-A0A3N5SAE7-F1
#
_cell.length_a   1.000
_cell.length_b   1.000
_cell.length_c   1.000
_cell.angle_alpha   90.00
_cell.angle_beta   90.00
_cell.angle_gamma   90.00
#
_symmetry.space_group_name_H-M   'P 1'
#
loop_
_entity.id
_entity.type
_entity.pdbx_description
1 polymer ?
#
loop_
_entity_poly.entity_id
_entity_poly.type
_entity_poly.pdbx_seq_one_letter_code
_entity_poly.pdbx_strand_id
1 'polypeptide(L)'
;MNTKPISPWKQAVQAGLIAGAAAVLLALVGMTTAFSGRYIVSGWFTMGQVLFLAPMFILGYTTARKVAPQSTLNTVLVGLICGVIGSAVQAGLVLLGQVINLRDMFVNASPALYEILTLGRGLPGLLLLLLAGAIMGTAGAAIFLLPERIAKSVLQALLWILLL
;
A
#
# COMPACT_ATOMS: atom_id res chain seq x y z
N MET A 1 15.35 -7.74 27.24
CA MET A 1 14.03 -8.01 26.62
C MET A 1 14.18 -9.17 25.66
N ASN A 2 13.59 -10.32 26.01
CA ASN A 2 13.73 -11.57 25.29
C ASN A 2 12.68 -11.63 24.17
N THR A 3 12.96 -11.09 22.99
CA THR A 3 12.03 -11.17 21.86
C THR A 3 12.25 -12.49 21.12
N LYS A 4 11.36 -13.45 21.37
CA LYS A 4 11.18 -14.65 20.54
C LYS A 4 11.28 -14.23 19.06
N PRO A 5 12.11 -14.86 18.22
CA PRO A 5 12.21 -14.49 16.81
C PRO A 5 10.84 -14.75 16.18
N ILE A 6 10.07 -13.68 15.95
CA ILE A 6 8.79 -13.78 15.27
C ILE A 6 9.11 -14.27 13.86
N SER A 7 8.50 -15.38 13.46
CA SER A 7 8.66 -15.94 12.11
C SER A 7 8.51 -14.84 11.06
N PRO A 8 9.43 -14.75 10.07
CA PRO A 8 9.40 -13.69 9.05
C PRO A 8 8.07 -13.65 8.29
N TRP A 9 7.43 -14.82 8.11
CA TRP A 9 6.10 -14.96 7.51
C TRP A 9 5.00 -14.31 8.35
N LYS A 10 5.04 -14.49 9.67
CA LYS A 10 4.07 -13.85 10.58
C LYS A 10 4.25 -12.33 10.59
N GLN A 11 5.50 -11.86 10.52
CA GLN A 11 5.78 -10.43 10.40
C GLN A 11 5.26 -9.85 9.08
N ALA A 12 5.45 -10.56 7.95
CA ALA A 12 4.93 -10.15 6.65
C ALA A 12 3.40 -10.00 6.65
N VAL A 13 2.70 -10.98 7.22
CA VAL A 13 1.23 -10.95 7.34
C VAL A 13 0.75 -9.81 8.23
N GLN A 14 1.38 -9.63 9.40
CA GLN A 14 1.03 -8.54 10.31
C GLN A 14 1.27 -7.17 9.67
N ALA A 15 2.41 -6.99 9.00
CA ALA A 15 2.73 -5.76 8.29
C ALA A 15 1.75 -5.50 7.15
N GLY A 16 1.39 -6.52 6.37
CA GLY A 16 0.39 -6.39 5.31
C GLY A 16 -0.98 -6.01 5.85
N LEU A 17 -1.42 -6.61 6.96
CA LEU A 17 -2.68 -6.25 7.61
C LEU A 17 -2.67 -4.81 8.13
N ILE A 18 -1.58 -4.36 8.74
CA ILE A 18 -1.45 -2.97 9.20
C ILE A 18 -1.44 -2.01 8.00
N ALA A 19 -0.76 -2.34 6.91
CA ALA A 19 -0.72 -1.52 5.69
C ALA A 19 -2.13 -1.38 5.09
N GLY A 20 -2.82 -2.51 4.96
CA GLY A 20 -4.19 -2.57 4.45
C GLY A 20 -5.16 -1.78 5.33
N ALA A 21 -5.10 -2.00 6.65
CA ALA A 21 -5.95 -1.27 7.60
C ALA A 21 -5.68 0.25 7.58
N ALA A 22 -4.40 0.67 7.57
CA ALA A 22 -4.03 2.07 7.48
C ALA A 22 -4.57 2.70 6.19
N ALA A 23 -4.44 1.99 5.07
CA ALA A 23 -4.93 2.51 3.79
C ALA A 23 -6.46 2.52 3.68
N VAL A 24 -7.16 1.56 4.28
CA VAL A 24 -8.63 1.59 4.44
C VAL A 24 -9.05 2.78 5.31
N LEU A 25 -8.34 3.08 6.39
CA LEU A 25 -8.62 4.27 7.20
C LEU A 25 -8.44 5.56 6.38
N LEU A 26 -7.33 5.68 5.62
CA LEU A 26 -7.11 6.83 4.73
C LEU A 26 -8.22 6.96 3.67
N ALA A 27 -8.71 5.83 3.17
CA ALA A 27 -9.84 5.77 2.24
C ALA A 27 -11.15 6.24 2.89
N LEU A 28 -11.50 5.71 4.06
CA LEU A 28 -12.74 6.03 4.77
C LEU A 28 -12.76 7.44 5.38
N VAL A 29 -11.60 8.02 5.70
CA VAL A 29 -11.51 9.44 6.11
C VAL A 29 -11.75 10.37 4.91
N GLY A 30 -11.73 9.86 3.68
CA GLY A 30 -11.94 10.65 2.47
C GLY A 30 -10.69 11.40 2.01
N MET A 31 -9.51 11.10 2.58
CA MET A 31 -8.26 11.71 2.11
C MET A 31 -7.96 11.30 0.66
N THR A 32 -8.12 10.02 0.33
CA THR A 32 -7.86 9.53 -1.04
C THR A 32 -8.76 10.19 -2.08
N THR A 33 -10.03 10.46 -1.74
CA THR A 33 -10.99 11.18 -2.59
C THR A 33 -10.72 12.68 -2.64
N ALA A 34 -10.34 13.31 -1.53
CA ALA A 34 -10.02 14.75 -1.51
C ALA A 34 -8.76 15.07 -2.33
N PHE A 35 -7.80 14.14 -2.36
CA PHE A 35 -6.55 14.29 -3.10
C PHE A 35 -6.59 13.71 -4.53
N SER A 36 -7.68 13.08 -4.95
CA SER A 36 -7.77 12.52 -6.32
C SER A 36 -7.78 13.60 -7.41
N GLY A 37 -8.27 14.80 -7.10
CA GLY A 37 -8.26 15.94 -8.04
C GLY A 37 -6.90 16.59 -8.25
N ARG A 38 -5.87 16.20 -7.48
CA ARG A 38 -4.50 16.70 -7.64
C ARG A 38 -3.66 15.65 -8.37
N TYR A 39 -3.23 15.98 -9.58
CA TYR A 39 -2.31 15.16 -10.35
C TYR A 39 -0.87 15.37 -9.89
N ILE A 40 -0.14 14.28 -9.65
CA ILE A 40 1.33 14.32 -9.44
C ILE A 40 2.02 14.28 -10.80
N VAL A 41 1.51 13.43 -11.69
CA VAL A 41 1.92 13.36 -13.10
C VAL A 41 0.64 13.55 -13.91
N SER A 42 0.52 14.70 -14.59
CA SER A 42 -0.68 15.09 -15.32
C SER A 42 -1.19 13.96 -16.21
N GLY A 43 -2.40 13.45 -15.91
CA GLY A 43 -3.09 12.40 -16.66
C GLY A 43 -2.70 10.95 -16.35
N TRP A 44 -1.68 10.69 -15.51
CA TRP A 44 -1.19 9.33 -15.23
C TRP A 44 -1.30 8.91 -13.76
N PHE A 45 -0.91 9.79 -12.81
CA PHE A 45 -0.90 9.48 -11.38
C PHE A 45 -1.54 10.57 -10.54
N THR A 46 -2.49 10.19 -9.68
CA THR A 46 -3.14 11.10 -8.72
C THR A 46 -2.53 10.98 -7.33
N MET A 47 -2.57 12.06 -6.54
CA MET A 47 -2.16 12.02 -5.12
C MET A 47 -2.96 10.98 -4.33
N GLY A 48 -4.26 10.81 -4.64
CA GLY A 48 -5.10 9.78 -4.04
C GLY A 48 -4.55 8.36 -4.20
N GLN A 49 -3.96 8.05 -5.36
CA GLN A 49 -3.33 6.74 -5.60
C GLN A 49 -2.09 6.52 -4.75
N VAL A 50 -1.27 7.56 -4.60
CA VAL A 50 -0.08 7.51 -3.74
C VAL A 50 -0.48 7.31 -2.29
N LEU A 51 -1.52 8.00 -1.80
CA LEU A 51 -1.98 7.88 -0.42
C LEU A 51 -2.42 6.46 -0.05
N PHE A 52 -3.10 5.71 -0.93
CA PHE A 52 -3.50 4.35 -0.61
C PHE A 52 -2.40 3.30 -0.83
N LEU A 53 -1.42 3.57 -1.72
CA LEU A 53 -0.30 2.67 -1.99
C LEU A 53 0.89 2.88 -1.05
N ALA A 54 1.07 4.09 -0.52
CA ALA A 54 2.19 4.44 0.37
C ALA A 54 2.32 3.55 1.61
N PRO A 55 1.23 3.16 2.31
CA PRO A 55 1.34 2.24 3.45
C PRO A 55 1.95 0.89 3.08
N MET A 56 1.66 0.35 1.88
CA MET A 56 2.22 -0.92 1.42
C MET A 56 3.71 -0.81 1.15
N PHE A 57 4.15 0.31 0.59
CA PHE A 57 5.56 0.60 0.35
C PHE A 57 6.34 0.78 1.65
N ILE A 58 5.84 1.61 2.58
CA ILE A 58 6.49 1.90 3.86
C ILE A 58 6.60 0.62 4.71
N LEU A 59 5.52 -0.16 4.79
CA LEU A 59 5.56 -1.41 5.56
C LEU A 59 6.33 -2.53 4.84
N GLY A 60 6.35 -2.56 3.51
CA GLY A 60 7.26 -3.42 2.75
C GLY A 60 8.73 -3.13 3.07
N TYR A 61 9.13 -1.85 3.07
CA TYR A 61 10.49 -1.41 3.42
C TYR A 61 10.86 -1.72 4.88
N THR A 62 9.99 -1.37 5.83
CA THR A 62 10.30 -1.58 7.26
C THR A 62 10.33 -3.06 7.64
N THR A 63 9.51 -3.90 7.01
CA THR A 63 9.50 -5.34 7.24
C THR A 63 10.72 -6.01 6.59
N ALA A 64 11.08 -5.60 5.38
CA ALA A 64 12.32 -6.02 4.73
C ALA A 64 13.55 -5.72 5.59
N ARG A 65 13.61 -4.53 6.20
CA ARG A 65 14.70 -4.14 7.12
C ARG A 65 14.76 -5.02 8.39
N LYS A 66 13.63 -5.54 8.88
CA LYS A 66 13.58 -6.45 10.04
C LYS A 66 14.00 -7.88 9.69
N VAL A 67 13.76 -8.30 8.45
CA VAL A 67 14.05 -9.66 7.93
C VAL A 67 15.42 -9.73 7.23
N ALA A 68 16.03 -8.58 6.96
CA ALA A 68 17.33 -8.35 6.32
C ALA A 68 18.50 -9.29 6.66
N PRO A 69 18.64 -9.84 7.88
CA PRO A 69 19.70 -10.81 8.15
C PRO A 69 19.55 -12.13 7.37
N GLN A 70 18.44 -12.33 6.64
CA GLN A 70 18.16 -13.53 5.84
C GLN A 70 18.43 -13.33 4.33
N SER A 71 18.34 -14.42 3.56
CA SER A 71 18.49 -14.45 2.10
C SER A 71 17.71 -13.34 1.38
N THR A 72 18.34 -12.73 0.37
CA THR A 72 17.75 -11.72 -0.53
C THR A 72 16.38 -12.13 -1.05
N LEU A 73 16.21 -13.42 -1.39
CA LEU A 73 14.98 -13.96 -1.94
C LEU A 73 13.85 -13.94 -0.90
N ASN A 74 14.15 -14.25 0.37
CA ASN A 74 13.16 -14.16 1.46
C ASN A 74 12.72 -12.72 1.71
N THR A 75 13.65 -11.76 1.64
CA THR A 75 13.34 -10.34 1.82
C THR A 75 12.36 -9.83 0.76
N VAL A 76 12.56 -10.21 -0.50
CA VAL A 76 11.65 -9.85 -1.59
C VAL A 76 10.29 -10.54 -1.42
N LEU A 77 10.25 -11.83 -1.07
CA LEU A 77 9.01 -12.57 -0.83
C LEU A 77 8.19 -11.97 0.32
N VAL A 78 8.85 -11.55 1.41
CA VAL A 78 8.20 -10.89 2.54
C VAL A 78 7.57 -9.56 2.11
N GLY A 79 8.26 -8.78 1.28
CA GLY A 79 7.71 -7.55 0.68
C GLY A 79 6.50 -7.81 -0.21
N LEU A 80 6.58 -8.85 -1.06
CA LEU A 80 5.48 -9.27 -1.92
C LEU A 80 4.24 -9.63 -1.11
N ILE A 81 4.41 -10.47 -0.08
CA ILE A 81 3.30 -10.93 0.77
C ILE A 81 2.68 -9.75 1.53
N CYS A 82 3.51 -8.85 2.05
CA CYS A 82 3.03 -7.63 2.71
C CYS A 82 2.17 -6.79 1.76
N GLY A 83 2.63 -6.58 0.52
CA GLY A 83 1.90 -5.83 -0.51
C GLY A 83 0.60 -6.50 -0.97
N VAL A 84 0.63 -7.81 -1.20
CA VAL A 84 -0.56 -8.60 -1.58
C VAL A 84 -1.59 -8.61 -0.47
N ILE A 85 -1.19 -8.78 0.79
CA ILE A 85 -2.13 -8.77 1.91
C ILE A 85 -2.71 -7.36 2.13
N GLY A 86 -1.88 -6.31 2.05
CA GLY A 86 -2.35 -4.94 2.19
C GLY A 86 -3.39 -4.56 1.13
N SER A 87 -3.14 -4.94 -0.12
CA SER A 87 -4.08 -4.75 -1.24
C SER A 87 -5.31 -5.65 -1.15
N ALA A 88 -5.17 -6.89 -0.68
CA ALA A 88 -6.31 -7.77 -0.43
C ALA A 88 -7.29 -7.20 0.60
N VAL A 89 -6.79 -6.53 1.65
CA VAL A 89 -7.64 -5.85 2.64
C VAL A 89 -8.43 -4.70 2.01
N GLN A 90 -7.81 -3.91 1.13
CA GLN A 90 -8.50 -2.84 0.38
C GLN A 90 -9.52 -3.41 -0.62
N ALA A 91 -9.16 -4.48 -1.32
CA ALA A 91 -10.06 -5.20 -2.20
C ALA A 91 -11.30 -5.70 -1.44
N GLY A 92 -11.10 -6.19 -0.21
CA GLY A 92 -12.17 -6.55 0.71
C GLY A 92 -13.13 -5.39 1.00
N LEU A 93 -12.62 -4.16 1.19
CA LEU A 93 -13.46 -2.98 1.37
C LEU A 93 -14.33 -2.70 0.13
N VAL A 94 -13.77 -2.81 -1.07
CA VAL A 94 -14.50 -2.60 -2.32
C VAL A 94 -15.62 -3.64 -2.47
N LEU A 95 -15.33 -4.91 -2.19
CA LEU A 95 -16.32 -6.00 -2.24
C LEU A 95 -17.43 -5.80 -1.20
N LEU A 96 -17.07 -5.41 0.03
CA LEU A 96 -18.05 -5.12 1.08
C LEU A 96 -18.97 -3.96 0.70
N GLY A 97 -18.41 -2.94 0.02
CA GLY A 97 -19.14 -1.78 -0.49
C GLY A 97 -20.10 -2.06 -1.65
N GLN A 98 -19.96 -3.21 -2.33
CA GLN A 98 -20.92 -3.66 -3.35
C GLN A 98 -22.11 -4.39 -2.75
N VAL A 99 -21.93 -5.04 -1.59
CA VAL A 99 -22.98 -5.84 -0.92
C VAL A 99 -23.77 -4.99 0.09
N ILE A 100 -23.11 -4.03 0.74
CA ILE A 100 -23.67 -3.18 1.77
C ILE A 100 -23.57 -1.72 1.33
N ASN A 101 -24.62 -0.93 1.52
CA ASN A 101 -24.58 0.53 1.35
C ASN A 101 -23.68 1.14 2.43
N LEU A 102 -22.35 1.06 2.23
CA LEU A 102 -21.37 1.61 3.17
C LEU A 102 -21.49 3.12 3.34
N ARG A 103 -22.21 3.81 2.45
CA ARG A 103 -22.53 5.23 2.58
C ARG A 103 -23.31 5.55 3.86
N ASP A 104 -24.16 4.64 4.32
CA ASP A 104 -24.96 4.82 5.55
C ASP A 104 -24.12 4.67 6.82
N MET A 105 -22.97 3.98 6.73
CA MET A 105 -22.02 3.80 7.84
C MET A 105 -20.82 4.76 7.77
N PHE A 106 -20.38 5.10 6.56
CA PHE A 106 -19.25 5.97 6.28
C PHE A 106 -19.62 6.90 5.12
N VAL A 107 -19.89 8.17 5.43
CA VAL A 107 -20.29 9.20 4.44
C VAL A 107 -19.32 9.31 3.27
N ASN A 108 -18.03 9.03 3.50
CA ASN A 108 -16.96 9.07 2.50
C ASN A 108 -16.79 7.78 1.70
N ALA A 109 -17.48 6.69 2.04
CA ALA A 109 -17.54 5.46 1.23
C ALA A 109 -18.40 5.68 -0.02
N SER A 110 -17.94 6.62 -0.85
CA SER A 110 -18.62 7.12 -2.03
C SER A 110 -18.26 6.29 -3.27
N PRO A 111 -19.09 6.30 -4.31
CA PRO A 111 -18.77 5.69 -5.62
C PRO A 111 -17.41 6.13 -6.17
N ALA A 112 -17.04 7.39 -5.95
CA ALA A 112 -15.75 7.95 -6.36
C ALA A 112 -14.56 7.24 -5.69
N LEU A 113 -14.69 6.82 -4.42
CA LEU A 113 -13.65 6.05 -3.74
C LEU A 113 -13.45 4.68 -4.40
N TYR A 114 -14.54 4.01 -4.75
CA TYR A 114 -14.47 2.70 -5.41
C TYR A 114 -13.88 2.82 -6.82
N GLU A 115 -14.17 3.89 -7.56
CA GLU A 115 -13.51 4.14 -8.84
C GLU A 115 -12.00 4.37 -8.68
N ILE A 116 -11.58 5.12 -7.66
CA ILE A 116 -10.14 5.34 -7.39
C ILE A 116 -9.45 4.02 -7.04
N LEU A 117 -10.05 3.21 -6.15
CA LEU A 117 -9.50 1.91 -5.74
C LEU A 117 -9.53 0.89 -6.88
N THR A 118 -10.52 0.93 -7.76
CA THR A 118 -10.61 0.05 -8.95
C THR A 118 -9.87 0.62 -10.16
N LEU A 119 -9.13 1.72 -10.01
CA LEU A 119 -8.40 2.38 -11.09
C LEU A 119 -9.31 2.72 -12.29
N GLY A 120 -10.58 3.02 -12.03
CA GLY A 120 -11.60 3.32 -13.04
C GLY A 120 -12.03 2.13 -13.90
N ARG A 121 -11.64 0.89 -13.54
CA ARG A 121 -11.93 -0.32 -14.33
C ARG A 121 -12.96 -1.27 -13.69
N GLY A 122 -13.57 -0.93 -12.56
CA GLY A 122 -14.57 -1.77 -11.90
C GLY A 122 -13.99 -3.09 -11.36
N LEU A 123 -14.71 -4.20 -11.50
CA LEU A 123 -14.30 -5.52 -10.97
C LEU A 123 -12.88 -5.98 -11.40
N PRO A 124 -12.43 -5.88 -12.67
CA PRO A 124 -11.05 -6.22 -13.02
C PRO A 124 -10.01 -5.27 -12.40
N GLY A 125 -10.44 -4.11 -11.90
CA GLY A 125 -9.62 -3.18 -11.12
C GLY A 125 -9.10 -3.77 -9.81
N LEU A 126 -9.78 -4.77 -9.24
CA LEU A 126 -9.33 -5.48 -8.04
C LEU A 126 -8.01 -6.22 -8.29
N LEU A 127 -7.88 -6.87 -9.45
CA LEU A 127 -6.64 -7.55 -9.86
C LEU A 127 -5.51 -6.55 -10.06
N LEU A 128 -5.81 -5.39 -10.64
CA LEU A 128 -4.83 -4.30 -10.79
C LEU A 128 -4.40 -3.74 -9.43
N LEU A 129 -5.32 -3.61 -8.48
CA LEU A 129 -5.00 -3.16 -7.12
C LEU A 129 -4.12 -4.17 -6.38
N LEU A 130 -4.39 -5.46 -6.53
CA LEU A 130 -3.53 -6.55 -6.02
C LEU A 130 -2.12 -6.51 -6.64
N LEU A 131 -2.04 -6.34 -7.96
CA LEU A 131 -0.76 -6.20 -8.68
C LEU A 131 -0.01 -4.94 -8.25
N ALA A 132 -0.69 -3.80 -8.15
CA ALA A 132 -0.10 -2.55 -7.71
C ALA A 132 0.43 -2.67 -6.28
N GLY A 133 -0.34 -3.29 -5.38
CA GLY A 133 0.09 -3.55 -4.01
C GLY A 133 1.30 -4.48 -3.94
N ALA A 134 1.32 -5.55 -4.74
CA ALA A 134 2.47 -6.45 -4.84
C ALA A 134 3.72 -5.73 -5.35
N ILE A 135 3.59 -4.90 -6.39
CA ILE A 135 4.69 -4.08 -6.94
C ILE A 135 5.19 -3.11 -5.87
N MET A 136 4.31 -2.44 -5.14
CA MET A 136 4.71 -1.46 -4.12
C MET A 136 5.35 -2.13 -2.89
N GLY A 137 4.84 -3.28 -2.46
CA GLY A 137 5.42 -4.06 -1.37
C GLY A 137 6.80 -4.63 -1.72
N THR A 138 6.95 -5.15 -2.95
CA THR A 138 8.25 -5.61 -3.46
C THR A 138 9.22 -4.46 -3.69
N ALA A 139 8.78 -3.34 -4.25
CA ALA A 139 9.60 -2.14 -4.43
C ALA A 139 10.12 -1.60 -3.09
N GLY A 140 9.26 -1.54 -2.06
CA GLY A 140 9.67 -1.17 -0.70
C GLY A 140 10.76 -2.11 -0.15
N ALA A 141 10.61 -3.42 -0.36
CA ALA A 141 11.61 -4.39 0.05
C ALA A 141 12.90 -4.36 -0.80
N ALA A 142 12.79 -4.09 -2.10
CA ALA A 142 13.92 -3.97 -3.02
C ALA A 142 14.77 -2.73 -2.74
N ILE A 143 14.16 -1.62 -2.31
CA ILE A 143 14.90 -0.42 -1.88
C ILE A 143 15.77 -0.69 -0.67
N PHE A 144 15.37 -1.62 0.20
CA PHE A 144 16.22 -2.03 1.32
C PHE A 144 17.46 -2.83 0.87
N LEU A 145 17.37 -3.57 -0.25
CA LEU A 145 18.49 -4.32 -0.83
C LEU A 145 19.51 -3.41 -1.54
N LEU A 146 19.14 -2.17 -1.83
CA LEU A 146 20.03 -1.19 -2.45
C LEU A 146 21.02 -0.59 -1.44
N PRO A 147 22.21 -0.15 -1.88
CA PRO A 147 23.17 0.55 -1.03
C PRO A 147 22.53 1.75 -0.34
N GLU A 148 22.85 2.00 0.94
CA GLU A 148 22.23 3.07 1.75
C GLU A 148 22.25 4.44 1.07
N ARG A 149 23.26 4.71 0.24
CA ARG A 149 23.40 5.96 -0.50
C ARG A 149 22.27 6.14 -1.52
N ILE A 150 21.89 5.09 -2.24
CA ILE A 150 20.83 5.13 -3.26
C ILE A 150 19.45 5.16 -2.57
N ALA A 151 19.26 4.35 -1.53
CA ALA A 151 18.01 4.32 -0.77
C ALA A 151 17.67 5.71 -0.19
N LYS A 152 18.66 6.41 0.39
CA LYS A 152 18.47 7.78 0.92
C LYS A 152 18.14 8.80 -0.17
N SER A 153 18.80 8.73 -1.33
CA SER A 153 18.49 9.61 -2.47
C SER A 153 17.09 9.39 -3.02
N VAL A 154 16.65 8.13 -3.16
CA VAL A 154 15.28 7.80 -3.62
C VAL A 154 14.24 8.26 -2.61
N LEU A 155 14.49 8.04 -1.30
CA LEU A 155 13.56 8.46 -0.26
C LEU A 155 13.44 9.99 -0.18
N GLN A 156 14.57 10.70 -0.32
CA GLN A 156 14.58 12.17 -0.39
C GLN A 156 13.84 12.67 -1.62
N ALA A 157 14.09 12.09 -2.81
CA ALA A 157 13.39 12.48 -4.03
C ALA A 157 11.87 12.29 -3.89
N LEU A 158 11.43 11.16 -3.33
CA LEU A 158 10.02 10.90 -3.04
C LEU A 158 9.42 11.93 -2.07
N LEU A 159 10.13 12.25 -0.99
CA LEU A 159 9.68 13.25 -0.01
C LEU A 159 9.57 14.64 -0.63
N TRP A 160 10.54 15.03 -1.48
CA TRP A 160 10.50 16.30 -2.19
C TRP A 160 9.33 16.40 -3.17
N ILE A 161 9.05 15.34 -3.95
CA ILE A 161 7.91 15.31 -4.87
C ILE A 161 6.58 15.42 -4.13
N LEU A 162 6.50 14.90 -2.89
CA LEU A 162 5.26 14.93 -2.10
C LEU A 162 5.04 16.27 -1.38
N LEU A 163 6.12 17.04 -1.15
CA LEU A 163 6.09 18.34 -0.48
C LEU A 163 5.95 19.53 -1.45
N LEU A 164 6.32 19.36 -2.72
CA LEU A 164 6.13 20.34 -3.80
C LEU A 164 4.68 20.31 -4.32
#